data_AF-A0A1F9AL08-F1
#
_entry.id   AF-A0A1F9AL08-F1
#
_cell.length_a   1.000
_cell.length_b   1.000
_cell.length_c   1.000
_cell.angle_alpha   90.00
_cell.angle_beta   90.00
_cell.angle_gamma   90.00
#
_symmetry.space_group_name_H-M   'P 1'
#
loop_
_entity.id
_entity.type
_entity.pdbx_description
1 polymer ?
#
loop_
_entity_poly.entity_id
_entity_poly.type
_entity_poly.pdbx_seq_one_letter_code
_entity_poly.pdbx_strand_id
1 'polypeptide(L)'
;LVKSLTQHGIPVAVLTRGYRSRGSSGPLVSDGKNVLLSPEESGDEPTLMAKTLKGVPVLIGKDRFRNGQDALQRFGVRGFVLDDGFQHVELYRDLDILLIDTSLGFGDHHLLPRGILREPLDHLRRAHLFILTKVESPEACQPIEARLRQVHPNPIIFHSHYEPVGLIGPQEEWSDVQTLMGKKVLALSGIANPRSFASLLRRSGAEVVSEEIYPDHHCYTSEDVASIAKKAKGTEW
;
A
#
# COMPACT_ATOMS: atom_id res chain seq x y z
N LEU A 1 5.90 6.19 7.61
CA LEU A 1 6.22 5.83 9.01
C LEU A 1 7.62 5.24 9.17
N VAL A 2 7.90 4.03 8.66
CA VAL A 2 9.20 3.33 8.85
C VAL A 2 10.42 4.19 8.52
N LYS A 3 10.44 4.85 7.35
CA LYS A 3 11.55 5.74 6.95
C LYS A 3 11.80 6.84 7.99
N SER A 4 10.74 7.47 8.50
CA SER A 4 10.83 8.52 9.51
C SER A 4 11.39 7.99 10.84
N LEU A 5 10.91 6.82 11.31
CA LEU A 5 11.46 6.19 12.52
C LEU A 5 12.95 5.87 12.37
N THR A 6 13.34 5.35 11.21
CA THR A 6 14.75 5.03 10.89
C THR A 6 15.62 6.30 10.87
N GLN A 7 15.12 7.39 10.26
CA GLN A 7 15.80 8.70 10.26
C GLN A 7 15.99 9.28 11.67
N HIS A 8 15.09 8.96 12.61
CA HIS A 8 15.22 9.34 14.02
C HIS A 8 16.04 8.31 14.83
N GLY A 9 16.74 7.38 14.18
CA GLY A 9 17.59 6.40 14.84
C GLY A 9 16.82 5.31 15.63
N ILE A 10 15.56 5.05 15.26
CA ILE A 10 14.77 3.98 15.85
C ILE A 10 14.81 2.78 14.88
N PRO A 11 15.63 1.75 15.16
CA PRO A 11 15.64 0.54 14.36
C PRO A 11 14.30 -0.19 14.56
N VAL A 12 13.61 -0.47 13.47
CA VAL A 12 12.31 -1.13 13.48
C VAL A 12 12.30 -2.35 12.56
N ALA A 13 11.37 -3.27 12.79
CA ALA A 13 11.06 -4.34 11.85
C ALA A 13 9.60 -4.21 11.36
N VAL A 14 9.36 -4.63 10.12
CA VAL A 14 8.00 -4.71 9.56
C VAL A 14 7.49 -6.13 9.67
N LEU A 15 6.28 -6.27 10.20
CA LEU A 15 5.56 -7.53 10.32
C LEU A 15 4.32 -7.48 9.43
N THR A 16 4.27 -8.31 8.39
CA THR A 16 3.17 -8.33 7.41
C THR A 16 2.66 -9.76 7.19
N ARG A 17 1.45 -9.93 6.65
CA ARG A 17 0.83 -11.26 6.53
C ARG A 17 1.43 -12.13 5.45
N GLY A 18 1.97 -11.55 4.39
CA GLY A 18 2.36 -12.30 3.20
C GLY A 18 1.15 -12.90 2.51
N TYR A 19 0.12 -12.08 2.28
CA TYR A 19 -1.07 -12.48 1.54
C TYR A 19 -0.66 -12.96 0.14
N ARG A 20 -1.29 -14.05 -0.35
CA ARG A 20 -0.94 -14.76 -1.60
C ARG A 20 0.44 -15.43 -1.68
N SER A 21 1.19 -15.55 -0.57
CA SER A 21 2.38 -16.42 -0.54
C SER A 21 2.01 -17.87 -0.87
N ARG A 22 2.81 -18.54 -1.71
CA ARG A 22 2.63 -19.97 -2.04
C ARG A 22 3.26 -20.92 -1.00
N GLY A 23 3.67 -20.38 0.14
CA GLY A 23 4.50 -21.03 1.14
C GLY A 23 5.93 -20.49 1.05
N SER A 24 6.51 -20.17 2.21
CA SER A 24 7.87 -19.67 2.32
C SER A 24 8.76 -20.65 3.08
N SER A 25 10.05 -20.66 2.76
CA SER A 25 11.07 -21.42 3.50
C SER A 25 11.30 -20.90 4.93
N GLY A 26 10.79 -19.70 5.24
CA GLY A 26 10.82 -19.10 6.57
C GLY A 26 10.08 -17.76 6.59
N PRO A 27 9.97 -17.12 7.77
CA PRO A 27 9.25 -15.86 7.90
C PRO A 27 10.06 -14.66 7.41
N LEU A 28 11.37 -14.77 7.22
CA LEU A 28 12.24 -13.63 6.92
C LEU A 28 12.28 -13.32 5.42
N VAL A 29 11.63 -12.24 4.99
CA VAL A 29 11.68 -11.74 3.61
C VAL A 29 12.96 -10.95 3.36
N SER A 30 13.41 -10.17 4.34
CA SER A 30 14.63 -9.37 4.24
C SER A 30 15.26 -9.19 5.62
N ASP A 31 16.58 -9.30 5.68
CA ASP A 31 17.40 -9.00 6.87
C ASP A 31 17.78 -7.51 6.96
N GLY A 32 17.19 -6.66 6.09
CA GLY A 32 17.51 -5.25 5.93
C GLY A 32 18.66 -4.98 4.96
N LYS A 33 19.46 -5.99 4.59
CA LYS A 33 20.55 -5.85 3.60
C LYS A 33 20.20 -6.58 2.30
N ASN A 34 19.73 -7.81 2.44
CA ASN A 34 19.41 -8.74 1.36
C ASN A 34 17.92 -9.08 1.40
N VAL A 35 17.31 -9.13 0.22
CA VAL A 35 15.99 -9.75 0.04
C VAL A 35 16.22 -11.25 -0.12
N LEU A 36 15.65 -12.04 0.78
CA LEU A 36 15.91 -13.47 0.92
C LEU A 36 14.82 -14.35 0.30
N LEU A 37 13.61 -13.81 0.13
CA LEU A 37 12.48 -14.52 -0.45
C LEU A 37 12.03 -13.85 -1.74
N SER A 38 11.57 -14.67 -2.68
CA SER A 38 11.00 -14.17 -3.93
C SER A 38 9.57 -13.62 -3.75
N PRO A 39 9.02 -12.88 -4.74
CA PRO A 39 7.60 -12.52 -4.76
C PRO A 39 6.66 -13.72 -4.67
N GLU A 40 7.03 -14.86 -5.25
CA GLU A 40 6.22 -16.09 -5.22
C GLU A 40 6.18 -16.71 -3.82
N GLU A 41 7.30 -16.65 -3.10
CA GLU A 41 7.42 -17.17 -1.73
C GLU A 41 6.80 -16.23 -0.70
N SER A 42 6.99 -14.93 -0.84
CA SER A 42 6.62 -13.95 0.20
C SER A 42 5.38 -13.12 -0.10
N GLY A 43 4.94 -13.08 -1.36
CA GLY A 43 3.99 -12.09 -1.86
C GLY A 43 4.72 -10.88 -2.44
N ASP A 44 4.03 -10.16 -3.32
CA ASP A 44 4.55 -8.97 -3.97
C ASP A 44 4.64 -7.77 -3.01
N GLU A 45 3.65 -7.55 -2.14
CA GLU A 45 3.68 -6.46 -1.16
C GLU A 45 4.88 -6.57 -0.19
N PRO A 46 5.17 -7.72 0.47
CA PRO A 46 6.33 -7.82 1.34
C PRO A 46 7.65 -7.70 0.58
N THR A 47 7.72 -8.20 -0.66
CA THR A 47 8.90 -8.04 -1.51
C THR A 47 9.13 -6.57 -1.85
N LEU A 48 8.07 -5.83 -2.18
CA LEU A 48 8.14 -4.39 -2.46
C LEU A 48 8.61 -3.62 -1.21
N MET A 49 8.06 -3.94 -0.03
CA MET A 49 8.52 -3.36 1.23
C MET A 49 10.00 -3.64 1.47
N ALA A 50 10.45 -4.89 1.30
CA ALA A 50 11.84 -5.29 1.48
C ALA A 50 12.81 -4.57 0.52
N LYS A 51 12.41 -4.37 -0.74
CA LYS A 51 13.19 -3.60 -1.72
C LYS A 51 13.25 -2.11 -1.37
N THR A 52 12.13 -1.55 -0.91
CA THR A 52 11.99 -0.10 -0.65
C THR A 52 12.60 0.32 0.70
N LEU A 53 12.52 -0.54 1.71
CA LEU A 53 12.94 -0.26 3.09
C LEU A 53 14.33 -0.86 3.37
N LYS A 54 15.34 -0.34 2.66
CA LYS A 54 16.74 -0.72 2.92
C LYS A 54 17.12 -0.44 4.38
N GLY A 55 17.80 -1.39 5.01
CA GLY A 55 18.17 -1.36 6.42
C GLY A 55 17.10 -1.86 7.39
N VAL A 56 15.92 -2.25 6.91
CA VAL A 56 14.78 -2.64 7.74
C VAL A 56 14.43 -4.11 7.53
N PRO A 57 14.46 -4.95 8.58
CA PRO A 57 13.99 -6.32 8.50
C PRO A 57 12.49 -6.40 8.18
N VAL A 58 12.11 -7.30 7.28
CA VAL A 58 10.71 -7.55 6.89
C VAL A 58 10.38 -9.02 7.09
N LEU A 59 9.33 -9.30 7.85
CA LEU A 59 8.90 -10.67 8.17
C LEU A 59 7.43 -10.92 7.80
N ILE A 60 7.17 -12.09 7.23
CA ILE A 60 5.84 -12.60 6.86
C ILE A 60 5.37 -13.73 7.76
N GLY A 61 4.05 -13.93 7.87
CA GLY A 61 3.46 -15.06 8.61
C GLY A 61 2.08 -14.74 9.15
N LYS A 62 1.41 -15.67 9.83
CA LYS A 62 0.17 -15.36 10.57
C LYS A 62 0.45 -14.96 12.02
N ASP A 63 1.45 -15.59 12.62
CA ASP A 63 1.87 -15.37 14.00
C ASP A 63 2.82 -14.16 14.07
N ARG A 64 2.23 -12.97 14.30
CA ARG A 64 3.00 -11.72 14.43
C ARG A 64 3.86 -11.70 15.67
N PHE A 65 3.40 -12.33 16.76
CA PHE A 65 4.13 -12.36 18.02
C PHE A 65 5.45 -13.11 17.86
N ARG A 66 5.41 -14.34 17.35
CA ARG A 66 6.61 -15.15 17.11
C ARG A 66 7.58 -14.48 16.14
N ASN A 67 7.06 -13.89 15.05
CA ASN A 67 7.89 -13.15 14.10
C ASN A 67 8.54 -11.91 14.75
N GLY A 68 7.81 -11.21 15.61
CA GLY A 68 8.35 -10.10 16.40
C GLY A 68 9.47 -10.55 17.33
N GLN A 69 9.31 -11.70 18.01
CA GLN A 69 10.36 -12.27 18.85
C GLN A 69 11.62 -12.64 18.04
N ASP A 70 11.46 -13.27 16.88
CA ASP A 70 12.59 -13.63 16.01
C ASP A 70 13.33 -12.36 15.54
N ALA A 71 12.58 -11.32 15.14
CA ALA A 71 13.16 -10.05 14.74
C ALA A 71 13.89 -9.33 15.88
N LEU A 72 13.34 -9.37 17.10
CA LEU A 72 13.97 -8.80 18.29
C LEU A 72 15.31 -9.46 18.61
N GLN A 73 15.35 -10.79 18.58
CA GLN A 73 16.55 -11.57 18.89
C GLN A 73 17.65 -11.38 17.84
N ARG A 74 17.28 -11.25 16.56
CA ARG A 74 18.23 -11.28 15.44
C ARG A 74 18.73 -9.90 15.02
N PHE A 75 17.91 -8.86 15.19
CA PHE A 75 18.18 -7.55 14.58
C PHE A 75 18.25 -6.39 15.57
N GLY A 76 18.05 -6.64 16.88
CA GLY A 76 18.14 -5.60 17.90
C GLY A 76 17.16 -4.44 17.68
N VAL A 77 15.99 -4.73 17.10
CA VAL A 77 14.97 -3.73 16.80
C VAL A 77 14.38 -3.16 18.11
N ARG A 78 14.00 -1.89 18.09
CA ARG A 78 13.37 -1.18 19.22
C ARG A 78 11.88 -0.91 19.00
N GLY A 79 11.34 -1.34 17.87
CA GLY A 79 9.92 -1.18 17.56
C GLY A 79 9.49 -2.04 16.38
N PHE A 80 8.18 -2.24 16.27
CA PHE A 80 7.55 -3.00 15.19
C PHE A 80 6.54 -2.13 14.46
N VAL A 81 6.46 -2.29 13.15
CA VAL A 81 5.37 -1.75 12.34
C VAL A 81 4.58 -2.92 11.78
N LEU A 82 3.32 -3.01 12.17
CA LEU A 82 2.41 -4.01 11.62
C LEU A 82 1.76 -3.45 10.36
N ASP A 83 1.99 -4.13 9.26
CA ASP A 83 1.26 -3.90 8.01
C ASP A 83 -0.08 -4.67 8.06
N ASP A 84 -1.17 -4.01 7.70
CA ASP A 84 -2.57 -4.47 7.88
C ASP A 84 -2.86 -5.08 9.27
N GLY A 85 -2.40 -4.39 10.33
CA GLY A 85 -2.40 -4.90 11.71
C GLY A 85 -3.66 -4.61 12.54
N PHE A 86 -4.61 -3.83 12.03
CA PHE A 86 -5.70 -3.28 12.86
C PHE A 86 -6.65 -4.37 13.41
N GLN A 87 -6.95 -5.38 12.59
CA GLN A 87 -7.73 -6.57 12.99
C GLN A 87 -6.93 -7.58 13.82
N HIS A 88 -5.60 -7.45 13.89
CA HIS A 88 -4.73 -8.40 14.59
C HIS A 88 -4.69 -8.12 16.10
N VAL A 89 -5.83 -8.32 16.76
CA VAL A 89 -6.05 -7.98 18.18
C VAL A 89 -5.24 -8.82 19.17
N GLU A 90 -4.77 -10.00 18.75
CA GLU A 90 -3.99 -10.92 19.58
C GLU A 90 -2.62 -10.35 19.97
N LEU A 91 -2.08 -9.39 19.18
CA LEU A 91 -0.86 -8.68 19.51
C LEU A 91 -1.20 -7.30 20.07
N TYR A 92 -0.70 -7.02 21.27
CA TYR A 92 -0.76 -5.68 21.86
C TYR A 92 0.02 -4.66 21.00
N ARG A 93 -0.53 -3.45 20.88
CA ARG A 93 0.03 -2.37 20.06
C ARG A 93 0.00 -1.08 20.89
N ASP A 94 1.15 -0.45 21.08
CA ASP A 94 1.25 0.82 21.79
C ASP A 94 0.56 1.97 21.04
N LEU A 95 0.47 1.85 19.70
CA LEU A 95 -0.16 2.81 18.83
C LEU A 95 -0.91 2.10 17.70
N ASP A 96 -2.23 2.34 17.65
CA ASP A 96 -3.12 1.90 16.58
C ASP A 96 -3.41 3.06 15.65
N ILE A 97 -2.95 2.96 14.41
CA ILE A 97 -3.17 3.93 13.33
C ILE A 97 -4.21 3.35 12.37
N LEU A 98 -5.36 4.02 12.22
CA LEU A 98 -6.40 3.58 11.30
C LEU A 98 -6.40 4.40 10.01
N LEU A 99 -6.26 3.72 8.88
CA LEU A 99 -6.37 4.32 7.56
C LEU A 99 -7.82 4.22 7.08
N ILE A 100 -8.36 5.32 6.55
CA ILE A 100 -9.68 5.39 5.95
C ILE A 100 -9.53 5.96 4.54
N ASP A 101 -10.00 5.24 3.54
CA ASP A 101 -10.02 5.70 2.15
C ASP A 101 -11.15 6.72 1.97
N THR A 102 -10.83 7.98 1.69
CA THR A 102 -11.85 9.03 1.53
C THR A 102 -12.74 8.85 0.32
N SER A 103 -12.29 8.11 -0.70
CA SER A 103 -13.11 7.80 -1.87
C SER A 103 -14.21 6.78 -1.58
N LEU A 104 -14.04 5.97 -0.53
CA LEU A 104 -15.01 4.94 -0.12
C LEU A 104 -15.78 5.33 1.16
N GLY A 105 -15.14 6.12 2.04
CA GLY A 105 -15.67 6.45 3.36
C GLY A 105 -16.01 5.18 4.16
N PHE A 106 -17.25 5.11 4.66
CA PHE A 106 -17.77 3.94 5.38
C PHE A 106 -18.72 3.07 4.52
N GLY A 107 -18.76 3.31 3.20
CA GLY A 107 -19.68 2.64 2.29
C GLY A 107 -21.14 2.84 2.68
N ASP A 108 -21.92 1.76 2.66
CA ASP A 108 -23.32 1.72 3.08
C ASP A 108 -23.50 1.33 4.56
N HIS A 109 -22.43 1.41 5.35
CA HIS A 109 -22.37 1.03 6.77
C HIS A 109 -22.56 -0.46 7.09
N HIS A 110 -22.57 -1.35 6.09
CA HIS A 110 -22.67 -2.79 6.32
C HIS A 110 -21.31 -3.49 6.35
N LEU A 111 -21.24 -4.58 7.12
CA LEU A 111 -20.11 -5.50 7.10
C LEU A 111 -20.08 -6.31 5.80
N LEU A 112 -18.91 -6.83 5.46
CA LEU A 112 -18.76 -7.86 4.45
C LEU A 112 -19.68 -9.06 4.75
N PRO A 113 -20.29 -9.70 3.73
CA PRO A 113 -20.14 -9.40 2.29
C PRO A 113 -21.13 -8.34 1.76
N ARG A 114 -22.02 -7.77 2.60
CA ARG A 114 -23.05 -6.82 2.15
C ARG A 114 -22.47 -5.45 1.82
N GLY A 115 -21.61 -4.94 2.70
CA GLY A 115 -20.88 -3.70 2.52
C GLY A 115 -19.37 -3.94 2.52
N ILE A 116 -18.59 -2.87 2.67
CA ILE A 116 -17.12 -2.91 2.55
C ILE A 116 -16.41 -3.04 3.91
N LEU A 117 -17.14 -2.91 5.02
CA LEU A 117 -16.53 -2.86 6.35
C LEU A 117 -16.07 -4.27 6.78
N ARG A 118 -14.82 -4.39 7.20
CA ARG A 118 -14.27 -5.63 7.81
C ARG A 118 -14.69 -5.77 9.28
N GLU A 119 -14.98 -4.66 9.95
CA GLU A 119 -15.33 -4.58 11.37
C GLU A 119 -16.44 -3.54 11.60
N PRO A 120 -17.25 -3.67 12.66
CA PRO A 120 -18.25 -2.66 13.01
C PRO A 120 -17.61 -1.29 13.30
N LEU A 121 -18.34 -0.21 13.00
CA LEU A 121 -17.83 1.16 13.23
C LEU A 121 -17.56 1.48 14.72
N ASP A 122 -18.09 0.71 15.65
CA ASP A 122 -17.74 0.85 17.07
C ASP A 122 -16.26 0.54 17.35
N HIS A 123 -15.60 -0.23 16.48
CA HIS A 123 -14.17 -0.56 16.62
C HIS A 123 -13.26 0.61 16.25
N LEU A 124 -13.79 1.70 15.69
CA LEU A 124 -13.07 2.96 15.52
C LEU A 124 -12.50 3.48 16.86
N ARG A 125 -13.12 3.13 18.00
CA ARG A 125 -12.64 3.46 19.35
C ARG A 125 -11.24 2.95 19.66
N ARG A 126 -10.77 1.89 18.99
CA ARG A 126 -9.43 1.29 19.21
C ARG A 126 -8.32 2.13 18.59
N ALA A 127 -8.62 2.96 17.60
CA ALA A 127 -7.63 3.79 16.93
C ALA A 127 -7.20 4.95 17.84
N HIS A 128 -5.89 5.21 17.87
CA HIS A 128 -5.31 6.35 18.55
C HIS A 128 -5.19 7.56 17.62
N LEU A 129 -5.01 7.31 16.31
CA LEU A 129 -5.01 8.33 15.27
C LEU A 129 -5.57 7.78 13.96
N PHE A 130 -6.09 8.70 13.14
CA PHE A 130 -6.69 8.41 11.85
C PHE A 130 -5.88 9.05 10.74
N ILE A 131 -5.72 8.32 9.63
CA ILE A 131 -5.18 8.86 8.38
C ILE A 131 -6.27 8.72 7.32
N LEU A 132 -6.83 9.86 6.92
CA LEU A 132 -7.69 9.94 5.75
C LEU A 132 -6.79 9.88 4.52
N THR A 133 -6.93 8.82 3.73
CA THR A 133 -6.08 8.54 2.56
C THR A 133 -6.83 8.87 1.27
N LYS A 134 -6.08 9.20 0.21
CA LYS A 134 -6.61 9.58 -1.11
C LYS A 134 -7.49 10.84 -1.07
N VAL A 135 -7.11 11.79 -0.22
CA VAL A 135 -7.81 13.07 -0.09
C VAL A 135 -7.61 13.89 -1.37
N GLU A 136 -8.67 14.05 -2.16
CA GLU A 136 -8.67 14.94 -3.33
C GLU A 136 -9.23 16.33 -3.01
N SER A 137 -10.11 16.44 -2.00
CA SER A 137 -10.63 17.72 -1.53
C SER A 137 -10.96 17.69 -0.02
N PRO A 138 -10.89 18.83 0.68
CA PRO A 138 -11.29 18.93 2.09
C PRO A 138 -12.74 18.53 2.34
N GLU A 139 -13.65 18.81 1.40
CA GLU A 139 -15.08 18.55 1.52
C GLU A 139 -15.37 17.04 1.60
N ALA A 140 -14.63 16.23 0.83
CA ALA A 140 -14.75 14.78 0.87
C ALA A 140 -14.43 14.17 2.25
N CYS A 141 -13.63 14.89 3.07
CA CYS A 141 -13.27 14.44 4.41
C CYS A 141 -14.37 14.70 5.44
N GLN A 142 -15.20 15.74 5.25
CA GLN A 142 -16.12 16.24 6.27
C GLN A 142 -17.07 15.16 6.84
N PRO A 143 -17.73 14.31 6.04
CA PRO A 143 -18.62 13.27 6.58
C PRO A 143 -17.88 12.24 7.43
N ILE A 144 -16.65 11.90 7.02
CA ILE A 144 -15.82 10.94 7.73
C ILE A 144 -15.36 11.53 9.06
N GLU A 145 -14.85 12.76 9.05
CA GLU A 145 -14.42 13.45 10.27
C GLU A 145 -15.58 13.66 11.25
N ALA A 146 -16.77 14.00 10.77
CA ALA A 146 -17.96 14.15 11.60
C ALA A 146 -18.28 12.83 12.33
N ARG A 147 -18.20 11.69 11.63
CA ARG A 147 -18.38 10.37 12.24
C ARG A 147 -17.27 10.04 13.24
N LEU A 148 -16.01 10.36 12.91
CA LEU A 148 -14.89 10.16 13.83
C LEU A 148 -15.07 10.96 15.13
N ARG A 149 -15.53 12.22 15.04
CA ARG A 149 -15.80 13.08 16.20
C ARG A 149 -16.93 12.55 17.10
N GLN A 150 -17.89 11.79 16.56
CA GLN A 150 -18.92 11.13 17.36
C GLN A 150 -18.35 9.99 18.23
N VAL A 151 -17.27 9.36 17.78
CA VAL A 151 -16.65 8.22 18.46
C VAL A 151 -15.52 8.68 19.39
N HIS A 152 -14.75 9.66 18.94
CA HIS A 152 -13.61 10.27 19.63
C HIS A 152 -13.83 11.78 19.68
N PRO A 153 -14.11 12.40 20.84
CA PRO A 153 -14.40 13.84 20.91
C PRO A 153 -13.29 14.74 20.34
N ASN A 154 -12.02 14.31 20.44
CA ASN A 154 -10.85 15.03 19.92
C ASN A 154 -9.95 14.07 19.11
N PRO A 155 -10.37 13.64 17.91
CA PRO A 155 -9.60 12.68 17.12
C PRO A 155 -8.37 13.36 16.52
N ILE A 156 -7.21 12.69 16.58
CA ILE A 156 -6.04 13.10 15.81
C ILE A 156 -6.24 12.59 14.38
N ILE A 157 -6.43 13.51 13.44
CA ILE A 157 -6.71 13.19 12.03
C ILE A 157 -5.63 13.83 11.16
N PHE A 158 -4.97 13.00 10.36
CA PHE A 158 -4.08 13.43 9.29
C PHE A 158 -4.74 13.17 7.94
N HIS A 159 -4.41 14.01 6.96
CA HIS A 159 -4.83 13.84 5.58
C HIS A 159 -3.64 13.43 4.72
N SER A 160 -3.87 12.51 3.79
CA SER A 160 -2.86 12.01 2.87
C SER A 160 -3.45 11.96 1.46
N HIS A 161 -2.67 12.44 0.50
CA HIS A 161 -2.96 12.37 -0.92
C HIS A 161 -1.74 11.77 -1.65
N TYR A 162 -1.96 11.33 -2.88
CA TYR A 162 -0.87 10.86 -3.74
C TYR A 162 -0.39 12.00 -4.63
N GLU A 163 0.91 12.24 -4.58
CA GLU A 163 1.61 13.13 -5.51
C GLU A 163 2.63 12.29 -6.29
N PRO A 164 2.56 12.27 -7.63
CA PRO A 164 3.55 11.57 -8.43
C PRO A 164 4.87 12.32 -8.31
N VAL A 165 5.94 11.62 -7.92
CA VAL A 165 7.27 12.22 -7.73
C VAL A 165 8.20 11.97 -8.91
N GLY A 166 7.91 10.96 -9.74
CA GLY A 166 8.72 10.61 -10.90
C GLY A 166 8.18 9.36 -11.59
N LEU A 167 8.79 9.03 -12.72
CA LEU A 167 8.60 7.80 -13.46
C LEU A 167 9.80 6.89 -13.23
N ILE A 168 9.54 5.59 -13.14
CA ILE A 168 10.58 4.57 -13.11
C ILE A 168 10.37 3.68 -14.33
N GLY A 169 11.36 3.63 -15.21
CA GLY A 169 11.31 2.78 -16.38
C GLY A 169 11.78 1.34 -16.11
N PRO A 170 11.77 0.47 -17.14
CA PRO A 170 12.02 -0.96 -16.98
C PRO A 170 13.43 -1.32 -16.49
N GLN A 171 14.40 -0.43 -16.67
CA GLN A 171 15.78 -0.58 -16.21
C GLN A 171 16.04 0.17 -14.89
N GLU A 172 14.98 0.48 -14.14
CA GLU A 172 15.00 1.28 -12.91
C GLU A 172 15.52 2.71 -13.13
N GLU A 173 15.46 3.21 -14.36
CA GLU A 173 15.82 4.58 -14.69
C GLU A 173 14.75 5.56 -14.20
N TRP A 174 15.19 6.63 -13.54
CA TRP A 174 14.29 7.65 -13.01
C TRP A 174 14.12 8.80 -13.99
N SER A 175 12.88 9.24 -14.20
CA SER A 175 12.55 10.43 -15.01
C SER A 175 11.56 11.33 -14.30
N ASP A 176 11.61 12.62 -14.61
CA ASP A 176 10.69 13.60 -14.02
C ASP A 176 9.25 13.38 -14.53
N VAL A 177 8.25 13.66 -13.68
CA VAL A 177 6.83 13.54 -14.04
C VAL A 177 6.46 14.45 -15.22
N GLN A 178 7.10 15.61 -15.35
CA GLN A 178 6.89 16.56 -16.44
C GLN A 178 7.17 15.96 -17.82
N THR A 179 7.93 14.87 -17.90
CA THR A 179 8.16 14.16 -19.17
C THR A 179 6.87 13.57 -19.77
N LEU A 180 5.81 13.42 -18.97
CA LEU A 180 4.47 13.02 -19.41
C LEU A 180 3.69 14.15 -20.10
N MET A 181 4.07 15.42 -19.93
CA MET A 181 3.32 16.56 -20.45
C MET A 181 3.11 16.47 -21.96
N GLY A 182 1.84 16.38 -22.38
CA GLY A 182 1.45 16.26 -23.79
C GLY A 182 1.82 14.93 -24.45
N LYS A 183 2.33 13.95 -23.68
CA LYS A 183 2.61 12.61 -24.20
C LYS A 183 1.31 11.83 -24.30
N LYS A 184 1.07 11.28 -25.48
CA LYS A 184 0.03 10.27 -25.67
C LYS A 184 0.51 8.94 -25.08
N VAL A 185 -0.28 8.35 -24.19
CA VAL A 185 0.09 7.12 -23.46
C VAL A 185 -1.02 6.09 -23.49
N LEU A 186 -0.61 4.82 -23.55
CA LEU A 186 -1.45 3.66 -23.23
C LEU A 186 -1.25 3.35 -21.74
N ALA A 187 -2.30 3.49 -20.92
CA ALA A 187 -2.23 3.17 -19.51
C ALA A 187 -2.50 1.68 -19.28
N LEU A 188 -1.61 1.03 -18.54
CA LEU A 188 -1.68 -0.40 -18.21
C LEU A 188 -1.75 -0.55 -16.71
N SER A 189 -2.70 -1.33 -16.20
CA SER A 189 -2.85 -1.50 -14.75
C SER A 189 -3.38 -2.87 -14.36
N GLY A 190 -2.80 -3.45 -13.30
CA GLY A 190 -3.24 -4.67 -12.64
C GLY A 190 -3.39 -4.43 -11.14
N ILE A 191 -4.13 -3.37 -10.78
CA ILE A 191 -4.29 -2.87 -9.41
C ILE A 191 -5.77 -2.79 -9.03
N ALA A 192 -6.06 -2.76 -7.73
CA ALA A 192 -7.43 -2.69 -7.21
C ALA A 192 -8.27 -1.47 -7.68
N ASN A 193 -7.66 -0.32 -8.01
CA ASN A 193 -8.38 0.85 -8.53
C ASN A 193 -7.70 1.44 -9.79
N PRO A 194 -7.96 0.87 -10.97
CA PRO A 194 -7.41 1.31 -12.25
C PRO A 194 -7.73 2.78 -12.58
N ARG A 195 -8.94 3.22 -12.25
CA ARG A 195 -9.41 4.59 -12.54
C ARG A 195 -8.56 5.64 -11.84
N SER A 196 -8.15 5.38 -10.59
CA SER A 196 -7.29 6.30 -9.85
C SER A 196 -5.92 6.48 -10.52
N PHE A 197 -5.35 5.40 -11.08
CA PHE A 197 -4.09 5.46 -11.81
C PHE A 197 -4.22 6.24 -13.13
N ALA A 198 -5.26 5.99 -13.92
CA ALA A 198 -5.49 6.74 -15.14
C ALA A 198 -5.74 8.24 -14.88
N SER A 199 -6.48 8.58 -13.82
CA SER A 199 -6.65 9.97 -13.38
C SER A 199 -5.33 10.61 -12.95
N LEU A 200 -4.46 9.87 -12.26
CA LEU A 200 -3.12 10.35 -11.88
C LEU A 200 -2.27 10.69 -13.11
N LEU A 201 -2.27 9.85 -14.14
CA LEU A 201 -1.56 10.11 -15.40
C LEU A 201 -2.08 11.37 -16.10
N ARG A 202 -3.40 11.53 -16.19
CA ARG A 202 -4.02 12.73 -16.79
C ARG A 202 -3.67 14.00 -16.03
N ARG A 203 -3.73 13.98 -14.70
CA ARG A 203 -3.32 15.11 -13.84
C ARG A 203 -1.83 15.42 -13.96
N SER A 204 -1.02 14.43 -14.30
CA SER A 204 0.42 14.58 -14.58
C SER A 204 0.71 15.11 -15.99
N GLY A 205 -0.33 15.44 -16.77
CA GLY A 205 -0.20 16.03 -18.10
C GLY A 205 -0.18 15.04 -19.26
N ALA A 206 -0.36 13.74 -19.01
CA ALA A 206 -0.43 12.74 -20.07
C ALA A 206 -1.79 12.75 -20.77
N GLU A 207 -1.78 12.55 -22.09
CA GLU A 207 -2.97 12.23 -22.87
C GLU A 207 -3.17 10.71 -22.88
N VAL A 208 -3.98 10.20 -21.94
CA VAL A 208 -4.31 8.77 -21.86
C VAL A 208 -5.28 8.41 -22.98
N VAL A 209 -4.78 7.83 -24.07
CA VAL A 209 -5.61 7.51 -25.26
C VAL A 209 -6.35 6.19 -25.12
N SER A 210 -5.84 5.28 -24.28
CA SER A 210 -6.42 3.95 -24.06
C SER A 210 -5.96 3.40 -22.71
N GLU A 211 -6.78 2.54 -22.13
CA GLU A 211 -6.59 1.92 -20.82
C GLU A 211 -6.75 0.41 -20.95
N GLU A 212 -5.75 -0.35 -20.48
CA GLU A 212 -5.75 -1.81 -20.45
C GLU A 212 -5.71 -2.27 -18.99
N ILE A 213 -6.81 -2.89 -18.57
CA ILE A 213 -7.07 -3.24 -17.18
C ILE A 213 -6.98 -4.76 -17.01
N TYR A 214 -6.11 -5.18 -16.11
CA TYR A 214 -5.86 -6.55 -15.72
C TYR A 214 -6.36 -6.81 -14.29
N PRO A 215 -6.57 -8.08 -13.91
CA PRO A 215 -6.88 -8.43 -12.53
C PRO A 215 -5.84 -7.91 -11.53
N ASP A 216 -6.26 -7.69 -10.29
CA ASP A 216 -5.38 -7.22 -9.22
C ASP A 216 -4.28 -8.25 -8.91
N HIS A 217 -3.04 -7.79 -8.93
CA HIS A 217 -1.80 -8.60 -8.90
C HIS A 217 -1.65 -9.55 -10.11
N HIS A 218 -2.05 -9.12 -11.32
CA HIS A 218 -1.83 -9.89 -12.55
C HIS A 218 -0.35 -10.17 -12.81
N CYS A 219 -0.01 -11.42 -13.10
CA CYS A 219 1.33 -11.82 -13.51
C CYS A 219 1.44 -11.65 -15.03
N TYR A 220 2.04 -10.55 -15.48
CA TYR A 220 2.21 -10.26 -16.90
C TYR A 220 3.06 -11.32 -17.61
N THR A 221 2.50 -11.93 -18.64
CA THR A 221 3.14 -12.95 -19.49
C THR A 221 3.84 -12.31 -20.69
N SER A 222 4.69 -13.08 -21.38
CA SER A 222 5.28 -12.63 -22.64
C SER A 222 4.22 -12.36 -23.72
N GLU A 223 3.14 -13.13 -23.71
CA GLU A 223 1.98 -12.95 -24.58
C GLU A 223 1.24 -11.64 -24.27
N ASP A 224 1.07 -11.30 -22.98
CA ASP A 224 0.51 -10.01 -22.56
C ASP A 224 1.36 -8.87 -23.13
N VAL A 225 2.67 -8.91 -22.91
CA VAL A 225 3.61 -7.88 -23.39
C VAL A 225 3.55 -7.73 -24.92
N ALA A 226 3.50 -8.85 -25.65
CA ALA A 226 3.38 -8.81 -27.11
C ALA A 226 2.05 -8.18 -27.57
N SER A 227 0.94 -8.53 -26.91
CA SER A 227 -0.38 -7.95 -27.17
C SER A 227 -0.40 -6.45 -26.90
N ILE A 228 0.14 -6.03 -25.76
CA ILE A 228 0.28 -4.62 -25.35
C ILE A 228 1.11 -3.85 -26.37
N ALA A 229 2.27 -4.39 -26.76
CA ALA A 229 3.15 -3.76 -27.74
C ALA A 229 2.48 -3.60 -29.12
N LYS A 230 1.65 -4.58 -29.53
CA LYS A 230 0.85 -4.48 -30.76
C LYS A 230 -0.20 -3.37 -30.67
N LYS A 231 -0.91 -3.28 -29.55
CA LYS A 231 -1.91 -2.22 -29.31
C LYS A 231 -1.26 -0.84 -29.30
N ALA A 232 -0.12 -0.69 -28.62
CA ALA A 232 0.64 0.55 -28.58
C ALA A 232 1.12 1.00 -29.97
N LYS A 233 1.36 0.07 -30.91
CA LYS A 233 1.69 0.38 -32.32
C LYS A 233 0.47 0.61 -33.22
N GLY A 234 -0.68 0.00 -32.88
CA GLY A 234 -1.90 0.00 -33.70
C GLY A 234 -2.85 1.18 -33.44
N THR A 235 -2.67 1.89 -32.33
CA THR A 235 -3.10 3.28 -32.22
C THR A 235 -2.19 4.11 -33.13
N GLU A 236 -2.60 4.44 -34.35
CA GLU A 236 -1.92 5.47 -35.14
C GLU A 236 -2.03 6.81 -34.36
N TRP A 237 -0.89 7.36 -33.96
CA TRP A 237 -0.74 8.50 -33.04
C TRP A 237 -0.56 9.83 -33.76
#